data_AF-A0A7K3YAV3-F1
#
_entry.id   AF-A0A7K3YAV3-F1
#
_cell.length_a   1.000
_cell.length_b   1.000
_cell.length_c   1.000
_cell.angle_alpha   90.00
_cell.angle_beta   90.00
_cell.angle_gamma   90.00
#
_symmetry.space_group_name_H-M   'P 1'
#
loop_
_entity.id
_entity.type
_entity.pdbx_description
1 polymer ?
#
loop_
_entity_poly.entity_id
_entity_poly.type
_entity_poly.pdbx_seq_one_letter_code
_entity_poly.pdbx_strand_id
1 'polypeptide(L)'
;YCVSRGIDYVDLEITTVEKHTVVHELWKNNLYRPPWLWSLIDLLQKCRERFGDRAHVYVSPWTYSVESLDWARNCGRCDAGIIRAIERYNRHFDPAEFEDLDCSCREGEWEEAFAKVDPRSIPERISEQLTYVQNSRVSYM
;
A
#
# COMPACT_ATOMS: atom_id res chain seq x y z
N TYR A 1 7.14 -1.13 -19.43
CA TYR A 1 6.65 -2.50 -19.64
C TYR A 1 5.15 -2.51 -19.91
N CYS A 2 4.27 -2.04 -19.01
CA CYS A 2 2.81 -2.03 -19.27
C CYS A 2 2.40 -1.11 -20.45
N VAL A 3 2.73 0.18 -20.39
CA VAL A 3 2.42 1.16 -21.46
C VAL A 3 2.98 0.73 -22.82
N SER A 4 4.22 0.23 -22.86
CA SER A 4 4.85 -0.28 -24.10
C SER A 4 4.15 -1.51 -24.70
N ARG A 5 3.23 -2.13 -23.96
CA ARG A 5 2.42 -3.28 -24.38
C ARG A 5 0.96 -2.87 -24.65
N GLY A 6 0.65 -1.57 -24.64
CA GLY A 6 -0.70 -1.05 -24.87
C GLY A 6 -1.62 -1.10 -23.65
N ILE A 7 -1.06 -1.30 -22.45
CA ILE A 7 -1.83 -1.22 -21.20
C ILE A 7 -1.78 0.22 -20.70
N ASP A 8 -2.93 0.88 -20.71
CA ASP A 8 -3.14 2.28 -20.31
C ASP A 8 -3.99 2.41 -19.04
N TYR A 9 -4.48 1.30 -18.48
CA TYR A 9 -5.23 1.26 -17.23
C TYR A 9 -4.68 0.18 -16.30
N VAL A 10 -4.43 0.55 -15.05
CA VAL A 10 -3.96 -0.36 -14.00
C VAL A 10 -4.89 -0.24 -12.81
N ASP A 11 -5.42 -1.40 -12.40
CA ASP A 11 -6.19 -1.51 -11.17
C ASP A 11 -5.24 -1.87 -10.02
N LEU A 12 -5.15 -0.98 -9.02
CA LEU A 12 -4.21 -1.08 -7.92
C LEU A 12 -4.93 -1.56 -6.65
N GLU A 13 -4.79 -2.86 -6.40
CA GLU A 13 -5.26 -3.51 -5.19
C GLU A 13 -4.32 -3.24 -4.01
N ILE A 14 -4.79 -2.50 -3.02
CA ILE A 14 -4.04 -2.19 -1.81
C ILE A 14 -4.18 -3.35 -0.83
N THR A 15 -3.05 -3.96 -0.44
CA THR A 15 -3.05 -5.16 0.40
C THR A 15 -3.62 -4.89 1.80
N THR A 16 -4.78 -5.49 2.06
CA THR A 16 -5.46 -5.64 3.33
C THR A 16 -4.98 -6.87 4.11
N VAL A 17 -5.43 -7.01 5.35
CA VAL A 17 -5.17 -8.19 6.18
C VAL A 17 -6.46 -8.98 6.37
N GLU A 18 -6.66 -10.07 5.63
CA GLU A 18 -7.76 -11.02 5.90
C GLU A 18 -7.30 -12.28 6.62
N LYS A 19 -8.18 -12.83 7.48
CA LYS A 19 -7.91 -14.08 8.21
C LYS A 19 -7.52 -15.23 7.27
N HIS A 20 -6.70 -16.14 7.78
CA HIS A 20 -6.26 -17.36 7.09
C HIS A 20 -5.39 -17.14 5.83
N THR A 21 -4.87 -15.94 5.63
CA THR A 21 -3.88 -15.62 4.58
C THR A 21 -2.45 -15.67 5.13
N VAL A 22 -1.45 -15.73 4.24
CA VAL A 22 -0.03 -15.55 4.62
C VAL A 22 0.20 -14.16 5.23
N VAL A 23 -0.44 -13.14 4.66
CA VAL A 23 -0.37 -11.76 5.15
C VAL A 23 -0.86 -11.66 6.60
N HIS A 24 -1.94 -12.36 6.95
CA HIS A 24 -2.43 -12.41 8.33
C HIS A 24 -1.45 -13.05 9.30
N GLU A 25 -0.75 -14.13 8.91
CA GLU A 25 0.30 -14.69 9.77
C GLU A 25 1.47 -13.72 9.95
N LEU A 26 1.90 -13.05 8.89
CA LEU A 26 2.97 -12.06 8.98
C LEU A 26 2.56 -10.88 9.88
N TRP A 27 1.34 -10.38 9.72
CA TRP A 27 0.78 -9.29 10.52
C TRP A 27 0.70 -9.66 12.01
N LYS A 28 0.16 -10.85 12.33
CA LYS A 28 0.04 -11.36 13.70
C LYS A 28 1.40 -11.46 14.42
N ASN A 29 2.48 -11.69 13.66
CA ASN A 29 3.84 -11.81 14.17
C ASN A 29 4.65 -10.50 14.04
N ASN A 30 4.00 -9.35 13.78
CA ASN A 30 4.65 -8.04 13.59
C ASN A 30 5.70 -8.00 12.45
N LEU A 31 5.56 -8.89 11.46
CA LEU A 31 6.43 -8.97 10.28
C LEU A 31 5.84 -8.22 9.07
N TYR A 32 4.58 -7.79 9.17
CA TYR A 32 3.88 -7.02 8.14
C TYR A 32 2.98 -5.97 8.78
N ARG A 33 2.86 -4.82 8.12
CA ARG A 33 1.78 -3.85 8.32
C ARG A 33 1.22 -3.44 6.96
N PRO A 34 -0.07 -3.08 6.86
CA PRO A 34 -0.59 -2.42 5.67
C PRO A 34 0.21 -1.17 5.28
N PRO A 35 0.22 -0.81 3.98
CA PRO A 35 1.01 0.31 3.48
C PRO A 35 0.54 1.67 4.05
N TRP A 36 1.43 2.66 4.02
CA TRP A 36 1.07 4.03 4.34
C TRP A 36 0.25 4.61 3.18
N LEU A 37 -0.80 5.37 3.48
CA LEU A 37 -1.54 6.11 2.45
C LEU A 37 -0.66 7.18 1.79
N TRP A 38 0.33 7.74 2.51
CA TRP A 38 1.33 8.63 1.89
C TRP A 38 2.19 7.93 0.83
N SER A 39 2.54 6.66 1.03
CA SER A 39 3.24 5.87 0.00
C SER A 39 2.38 5.67 -1.24
N LEU A 40 1.07 5.54 -1.07
CA LEU A 40 0.13 5.46 -2.19
C LEU A 40 0.06 6.78 -2.96
N ILE A 41 -0.05 7.92 -2.28
CA ILE A 41 -0.03 9.24 -2.93
C ILE A 41 1.28 9.45 -3.70
N ASP A 42 2.43 9.16 -3.08
CA ASP A 42 3.75 9.26 -3.72
C ASP A 42 3.85 8.40 -4.99
N LEU A 43 3.32 7.16 -4.95
CA LEU A 43 3.23 6.29 -6.11
C LEU A 43 2.39 6.91 -7.24
N LEU A 44 1.18 7.40 -6.93
CA LEU A 44 0.26 7.97 -7.92
C LEU A 44 0.85 9.22 -8.58
N GLN A 45 1.49 10.10 -7.80
CA GLN A 45 2.19 11.28 -8.30
C GLN A 45 3.34 10.90 -9.24
N LYS A 46 4.18 9.93 -8.85
CA LYS A 46 5.27 9.40 -9.69
C LYS A 46 4.75 8.74 -10.97
N CYS A 47 3.63 8.04 -10.90
CA CYS A 47 2.98 7.47 -12.08
C CYS A 47 2.53 8.56 -13.04
N ARG A 48 1.89 9.62 -12.54
CA ARG A 48 1.48 10.77 -13.37
C ARG A 48 2.69 11.45 -14.02
N GLU A 49 3.73 11.74 -13.25
CA GLU A 49 4.95 12.39 -13.75
C GLU A 49 5.61 11.56 -14.86
N ARG A 50 5.71 10.24 -14.66
CA ARG A 50 6.41 9.34 -15.59
C ARG A 50 5.61 9.02 -16.85
N PHE A 51 4.30 8.85 -16.73
CA PHE A 51 3.47 8.32 -17.81
C PHE A 51 2.51 9.33 -18.42
N GLY A 52 2.17 10.41 -17.70
CA GLY A 52 1.16 11.39 -18.11
C GLY A 52 -0.19 10.72 -18.32
N ASP A 53 -0.93 11.14 -19.35
CA ASP A 53 -2.22 10.54 -19.75
C ASP A 53 -2.09 9.19 -20.49
N ARG A 54 -0.88 8.63 -20.60
CA ARG A 54 -0.68 7.33 -21.27
C ARG A 54 -0.99 6.14 -20.36
N ALA A 55 -1.14 6.38 -19.06
CA ALA A 55 -1.49 5.36 -18.09
C ALA A 55 -2.27 5.98 -16.92
N HIS A 56 -3.38 5.35 -16.57
CA HIS A 56 -4.18 5.67 -15.42
C HIS A 56 -4.07 4.54 -14.39
N VAL A 57 -3.81 4.91 -13.14
CA VAL A 57 -3.81 3.97 -12.01
C VAL A 57 -5.05 4.27 -11.21
N TYR A 58 -5.98 3.33 -11.17
CA TYR A 58 -7.16 3.36 -10.32
C TYR A 58 -6.83 2.66 -9.00
N VAL A 59 -7.22 3.24 -7.89
CA VAL A 59 -7.05 2.61 -6.57
C VAL A 59 -8.32 1.86 -6.21
N SER A 60 -8.25 0.54 -6.08
CA SER A 60 -9.41 -0.25 -5.72
C SER A 60 -9.91 0.07 -4.31
N PRO A 61 -11.24 0.05 -4.07
CA PRO A 61 -11.78 0.08 -2.71
C PRO A 61 -11.26 -1.12 -1.91
N TRP A 62 -10.87 -0.94 -0.66
CA TRP A 62 -10.42 -2.04 0.21
C TRP A 62 -11.56 -2.68 1.02
N THR A 63 -12.81 -2.27 0.79
CA THR A 63 -14.00 -2.89 1.41
C THR A 63 -14.63 -3.89 0.45
N TYR A 64 -14.43 -5.18 0.73
CA TYR A 64 -14.90 -6.29 -0.11
C TYR A 64 -15.84 -7.24 0.65
N SER A 65 -16.17 -8.38 0.03
CA SER A 65 -17.04 -9.42 0.61
C SER A 65 -16.44 -10.12 1.83
N VAL A 66 -15.12 -10.07 2.00
CA VAL A 66 -14.40 -10.62 3.15
C VAL A 66 -14.02 -9.49 4.09
N GLU A 67 -14.28 -9.69 5.39
CA GLU A 67 -13.89 -8.75 6.43
C GLU A 67 -12.35 -8.64 6.50
N SER A 68 -11.86 -7.41 6.40
CA SER A 68 -10.47 -7.07 6.64
C SER A 68 -10.23 -6.72 8.10
N LEU A 69 -9.19 -7.30 8.69
CA LEU A 69 -8.74 -7.02 10.06
C LEU A 69 -7.93 -5.72 10.17
N ASP A 70 -7.23 -5.34 9.11
CA ASP A 70 -6.41 -4.13 9.03
C ASP A 70 -6.28 -3.68 7.57
N TRP A 71 -6.05 -2.39 7.37
CA TRP A 71 -6.01 -1.74 6.05
C TRP A 71 -5.01 -0.59 6.01
N ALA A 72 -4.74 -0.08 4.81
CA ALA A 72 -3.79 1.01 4.61
C ALA A 72 -4.19 2.25 5.41
N ARG A 73 -3.22 2.78 6.16
CA ARG A 73 -3.44 3.88 7.10
C ARG A 73 -2.17 4.68 7.32
N ASN A 74 -2.32 5.90 7.80
CA ASN A 74 -1.22 6.67 8.38
C ASN A 74 -1.38 6.72 9.91
N CYS A 75 -1.24 7.90 10.51
CA CYS A 75 -1.37 8.11 11.95
C CYS A 75 -2.83 8.10 12.46
N GLY A 76 -3.83 7.89 11.59
CA GLY A 76 -5.25 7.92 11.95
C GLY A 76 -5.92 9.30 11.83
N ARG A 77 -5.17 10.41 11.96
CA ARG A 77 -5.74 11.77 11.87
C ARG A 77 -6.04 12.21 10.43
N CYS A 78 -5.14 11.90 9.50
CA CYS A 78 -5.25 12.31 8.10
C CYS A 78 -5.94 11.26 7.21
N ASP A 79 -6.08 10.02 7.68
CA ASP A 79 -6.54 8.88 6.88
C ASP A 79 -7.86 9.16 6.16
N ALA A 80 -8.90 9.60 6.87
CA ALA A 80 -10.20 9.87 6.26
C ALA A 80 -10.16 10.99 5.19
N GLY A 81 -9.28 11.99 5.38
CA GLY A 81 -9.08 13.05 4.38
C GLY A 81 -8.42 12.52 3.11
N ILE A 82 -7.38 11.70 3.29
CA ILE A 82 -6.65 11.08 2.18
C ILE A 82 -7.54 10.10 1.41
N ILE A 83 -8.32 9.26 2.11
CA ILE A 83 -9.25 8.32 1.47
C ILE A 83 -10.24 9.06 0.57
N ARG A 84 -10.84 10.16 1.06
CA ARG A 84 -11.73 11.00 0.25
C ARG A 84 -11.02 11.64 -0.94
N ALA A 85 -9.74 12.00 -0.80
CA ALA A 85 -8.96 12.51 -1.91
C ALA A 85 -8.68 11.44 -2.97
N ILE A 86 -8.39 10.21 -2.56
CA ILE A 86 -8.24 9.05 -3.46
C ILE A 86 -9.54 8.80 -4.23
N GLU A 87 -10.70 8.87 -3.55
CA GLU A 87 -12.01 8.74 -4.21
C GLU A 87 -12.27 9.82 -5.27
N ARG A 88 -11.81 11.05 -5.04
CA ARG A 88 -11.89 12.13 -6.04
C ARG A 88 -10.89 11.94 -7.17
N TYR A 89 -9.65 11.61 -6.84
CA TYR A 89 -8.60 11.23 -7.79
C TYR A 89 -9.09 10.12 -8.73
N ASN A 90 -9.71 9.06 -8.22
CA ASN A 90 -10.21 7.93 -9.02
C ASN A 90 -11.24 8.32 -10.09
N ARG A 91 -11.89 9.50 -10.00
CA ARG A 91 -12.85 9.97 -11.00
C ARG A 91 -12.18 10.55 -12.24
N HIS A 92 -11.03 11.19 -12.08
CA HIS A 92 -10.41 12.04 -13.10
C HIS A 92 -8.91 11.78 -13.30
N PHE A 93 -8.31 10.93 -12.45
CA PHE A 93 -6.88 10.63 -12.38
C PHE A 93 -5.99 11.87 -12.21
N ASP A 94 -6.49 12.86 -11.48
CA ASP A 94 -5.82 14.14 -11.27
C ASP A 94 -5.12 14.18 -9.89
N PRO A 95 -3.77 14.19 -9.84
CA PRO A 95 -3.06 14.26 -8.57
C PRO A 95 -3.19 15.59 -7.84
N ALA A 96 -3.75 16.63 -8.46
CA ALA A 96 -4.04 17.91 -7.78
C ALA A 96 -4.97 17.72 -6.57
N GLU A 97 -5.77 16.65 -6.56
CA GLU A 97 -6.63 16.25 -5.44
C GLU A 97 -5.86 16.00 -4.12
N PHE A 98 -4.53 15.88 -4.19
CA PHE A 98 -3.65 15.63 -3.05
C PHE A 98 -2.90 16.88 -2.56
N GLU A 99 -2.98 18.03 -3.23
CA GLU A 99 -2.16 19.22 -2.93
C GLU A 99 -2.44 19.82 -1.55
N ASP A 100 -3.71 19.84 -1.13
CA ASP A 100 -4.13 20.40 0.17
C ASP A 100 -3.98 19.44 1.35
N LEU A 101 -3.42 18.24 1.13
CA LEU A 101 -3.25 17.25 2.18
C LEU A 101 -1.97 17.50 2.97
N ASP A 102 -2.14 17.89 4.23
CA ASP A 102 -1.05 18.09 5.17
C ASP A 102 -1.28 17.31 6.47
N CYS A 103 -0.20 16.71 6.98
CA CYS A 103 -0.15 16.12 8.30
C CYS A 103 1.30 15.91 8.72
N SER A 104 1.61 16.25 9.97
CA SER A 104 2.95 16.04 10.56
C SER A 104 3.46 14.60 10.49
N CYS A 105 2.60 13.59 10.35
CA CYS A 105 3.03 12.21 10.16
C CYS A 105 3.69 11.95 8.80
N ARG A 106 3.55 12.85 7.82
CA ARG A 106 4.22 12.77 6.53
C ARG A 106 5.73 12.96 6.72
N GLU A 107 6.12 14.13 7.20
CA GLU A 107 7.53 14.52 7.43
C GLU A 107 8.17 13.81 8.64
N GLY A 108 7.36 13.19 9.51
CA GLY A 108 7.84 12.40 10.65
C GLY A 108 7.81 10.90 10.37
N GLU A 109 6.73 10.26 10.80
CA GLU A 109 6.60 8.80 10.86
C GLU A 109 6.73 8.12 9.48
N TRP A 110 6.12 8.71 8.44
CA TRP A 110 6.13 8.15 7.10
C TRP A 110 7.51 8.24 6.44
N GLU A 111 8.14 9.42 6.43
CA GLU A 111 9.48 9.60 5.87
C GLU A 111 10.52 8.73 6.58
N GLU A 112 10.46 8.63 7.92
CA GLU A 112 11.33 7.72 8.67
C GLU A 112 11.11 6.27 8.22
N ALA A 113 9.85 5.83 8.08
CA ALA A 113 9.54 4.48 7.61
C ALA A 113 9.94 4.25 6.16
N PHE A 114 9.82 5.26 5.29
CA PHE A 114 10.16 5.21 3.87
C PHE A 114 11.67 5.14 3.65
N ALA A 115 12.46 5.80 4.50
CA ALA A 115 13.92 5.78 4.45
C ALA A 115 14.54 4.46 4.91
N LYS A 116 13.79 3.57 5.57
CA LYS A 116 14.30 2.27 6.04
C LYS A 116 14.62 1.37 4.84
N VAL A 117 15.90 1.07 4.68
CA VAL A 117 16.40 0.13 3.68
C VAL A 117 16.67 -1.22 4.33
N ASP A 118 16.03 -2.25 3.80
CA ASP A 118 16.40 -3.63 4.09
C ASP A 118 17.52 -4.06 3.12
N PRO A 119 18.72 -4.41 3.61
CA PRO A 119 19.83 -4.78 2.74
C PRO A 119 19.61 -6.13 2.03
N ARG A 120 18.67 -6.95 2.51
CA ARG A 120 18.32 -8.22 1.88
C ARG A 120 17.53 -7.98 0.60
N SER A 121 17.76 -8.82 -0.39
CA SER A 121 16.95 -8.86 -1.61
C SER A 121 15.49 -9.27 -1.32
N ILE A 122 14.58 -8.95 -2.24
CA ILE A 122 13.18 -9.36 -2.11
C ILE A 122 13.04 -10.90 -1.97
N PRO A 123 13.72 -11.74 -2.79
CA PRO A 123 13.66 -13.19 -2.62
C PRO A 123 14.12 -13.68 -1.25
N GLU A 124 15.23 -13.15 -0.72
CA GLU A 124 15.73 -13.51 0.62
C GLU A 124 14.71 -13.17 1.70
N ARG A 125 14.14 -11.96 1.64
CA ARG A 125 13.11 -11.51 2.60
C ARG A 125 11.88 -12.43 2.57
N ILE A 126 11.42 -12.80 1.37
CA ILE A 126 10.28 -13.72 1.20
C ILE A 126 10.61 -15.09 1.79
N SER A 127 11.76 -15.67 1.42
CA SER A 127 12.17 -16.99 1.91
C SER A 127 12.25 -17.04 3.44
N GLU A 128 12.92 -16.07 4.07
CA GLU A 128 13.06 -16.00 5.52
C GLU A 128 11.71 -15.83 6.24
N GLN A 129 10.86 -14.94 5.74
CA GLN A 129 9.52 -14.71 6.32
C GLN A 129 8.62 -15.95 6.19
N LEU A 130 8.66 -16.66 5.06
CA LEU A 130 7.90 -17.88 4.87
C LEU A 130 8.40 -19.01 5.78
N THR A 131 9.72 -19.17 5.92
CA THR A 131 10.30 -20.14 6.86
C THR A 131 9.89 -19.82 8.30
N TYR A 132 9.91 -18.55 8.70
CA TYR A 132 9.44 -18.13 10.02
C TYR A 132 7.96 -18.52 10.23
N VAL A 133 7.07 -18.18 9.30
CA VAL A 133 5.63 -18.48 9.41
C VAL A 133 5.37 -19.98 9.46
N GLN A 134 6.09 -20.77 8.67
CA GLN A 134 5.98 -22.24 8.69
C GLN A 134 6.37 -22.82 10.06
N ASN A 135 7.48 -22.36 10.65
CA ASN A 135 7.94 -22.85 11.94
C ASN A 135 7.05 -22.39 13.10
N SER A 136 6.57 -21.15 13.08
CA SER A 136 5.66 -20.64 14.12
C SER A 136 4.33 -21.40 14.14
N ARG A 137 3.83 -21.87 12.99
CA ARG A 137 2.60 -22.69 12.93
C ARG A 137 2.76 -24.06 13.60
N VAL A 138 3.95 -24.66 13.56
CA VAL A 138 4.23 -25.94 14.22
C VAL A 138 4.25 -25.79 15.75
N SER A 139 4.67 -24.64 16.28
CA SER A 139 4.72 -24.40 17.73
C SER A 139 3.36 -24.17 18.40
N TYR A 140 2.29 -23.96 17.63
CA TYR A 140 0.91 -23.78 18.13
C TYR A 140 0.00 -24.99 17.86
N MET A 141 0.55 -26.10 17.35
CA MET A 141 -0.11 -27.40 17.23
C MET A 141 0.39 -28.36 18.31
#